data_AF-A0A0V1MWE3-F1
#
_entry.id   AF-A0A0V1MWE3-F1
#
_cell.length_a   1.000
_cell.length_b   1.000
_cell.length_c   1.000
_cell.angle_alpha   90.00
_cell.angle_beta   90.00
_cell.angle_gamma   90.00
#
_symmetry.space_group_name_H-M   'P 1'
#
loop_
_entity.id
_entity.type
_entity.pdbx_description
1 polymer ?
#
loop_
_entity_poly.entity_id
_entity_poly.type
_entity_poly.pdbx_seq_one_letter_code
_entity_poly.pdbx_strand_id
1 'polypeptide(L)'
;MLKNRYYVTEIFDVVKFLASNELSFRGDDESFSVSSSETCPSFGLFLRLFEFTLVRDTLLQEEMNTCEVTTYELPEIQNEVLEIMATTVCENIADKCRRSDIRFYCIKVDGTEGHSGYEMIVTVLQFVYEGKVEEHLLGIVESENMQAVLCVWVT
;
A
#
# COMPACT_ATOMS: atom_id res chain seq x y z
N MET A 1 11.32 -19.43 14.66
CA MET A 1 9.92 -19.01 14.41
C MET A 1 9.61 -17.62 14.96
N LEU A 2 9.84 -17.31 16.25
CA LEU A 2 9.58 -15.94 16.78
C LEU A 2 10.45 -14.85 16.12
N LYS A 3 11.68 -15.18 15.70
CA LYS A 3 12.64 -14.25 15.10
C LYS A 3 12.20 -13.70 13.74
N ASN A 4 11.87 -14.58 12.78
CA ASN A 4 11.38 -14.16 11.46
C ASN A 4 10.08 -13.34 11.58
N ARG A 5 9.24 -13.65 12.59
CA ARG A 5 8.04 -12.88 12.86
C ARG A 5 8.34 -11.46 13.32
N TYR A 6 9.35 -11.26 14.16
CA TYR A 6 9.77 -9.93 14.61
C TYR A 6 10.19 -9.07 13.42
N TYR A 7 11.09 -9.59 12.58
CA TYR A 7 11.58 -8.88 11.41
C TYR A 7 10.48 -8.53 10.39
N VAL A 8 9.60 -9.49 10.08
CA VAL A 8 8.45 -9.22 9.20
C VAL A 8 7.54 -8.17 9.82
N THR A 9 7.36 -8.15 11.15
CA THR A 9 6.54 -7.13 11.82
C THR A 9 7.11 -5.72 11.59
N GLU A 10 8.43 -5.54 11.70
CA GLU A 10 9.07 -4.25 11.44
C GLU A 10 8.86 -3.77 9.99
N ILE A 11 8.93 -4.69 9.00
CA ILE A 11 8.61 -4.35 7.61
C ILE A 11 7.16 -3.88 7.48
N PHE A 12 6.20 -4.61 8.06
CA PHE A 12 4.80 -4.20 8.07
C PHE A 12 4.60 -2.83 8.73
N ASP A 13 5.32 -2.53 9.82
CA ASP A 13 5.22 -1.25 10.51
C ASP A 13 5.79 -0.09 9.70
N VAL A 14 6.92 -0.28 9.01
CA VAL A 14 7.47 0.69 8.05
C VAL A 14 6.50 0.94 6.89
N VAL A 15 6.00 -0.13 6.26
CA VAL A 15 5.03 -0.02 5.14
C VAL A 15 3.76 0.70 5.60
N LYS A 16 3.23 0.33 6.77
CA LYS A 16 2.04 0.95 7.36
C LYS A 16 2.27 2.43 7.66
N PHE A 17 3.43 2.79 8.19
CA PHE A 17 3.77 4.18 8.46
C PHE A 17 3.76 5.01 7.17
N LEU A 18 4.42 4.54 6.12
CA LEU A 18 4.46 5.25 4.83
C LEU A 18 3.07 5.35 4.21
N ALA A 19 2.32 4.24 4.15
CA ALA A 19 0.96 4.20 3.62
C ALA A 19 0.01 5.16 4.36
N SER A 20 0.06 5.19 5.69
CA SER A 20 -0.83 6.01 6.52
C SER A 20 -0.53 7.51 6.43
N ASN A 21 0.66 7.87 5.95
CA ASN A 21 1.11 9.26 5.78
C ASN A 21 1.19 9.68 4.30
N GLU A 22 0.69 8.86 3.38
CA GLU A 22 0.71 9.13 1.92
C GLU A 22 2.12 9.41 1.38
N LEU A 23 3.13 8.75 1.95
CA LEU A 23 4.53 8.88 1.54
C LEU A 23 4.88 7.86 0.47
N SER A 24 5.74 8.24 -0.48
CA SER A 24 6.25 7.32 -1.48
C SER A 24 7.08 6.22 -0.82
N PHE A 25 7.00 4.99 -1.34
CA PHE A 25 7.83 3.88 -0.84
C PHE A 25 9.21 3.89 -1.50
N ARG A 26 9.23 4.13 -2.82
CA ARG A 26 10.39 4.01 -3.70
C ARG A 26 10.95 5.36 -4.12
N GLY A 27 12.19 5.35 -4.57
CA GLY A 27 12.87 6.48 -5.22
C GLY A 27 13.42 6.09 -6.59
N ASP A 28 14.18 6.99 -7.21
CA ASP A 28 14.80 6.75 -8.52
C ASP A 28 16.00 5.77 -8.47
N ASP A 29 16.56 5.51 -7.29
CA ASP A 29 17.71 4.63 -7.04
C ASP A 29 17.42 3.69 -5.87
N GLU A 30 17.22 2.41 -6.18
CA GLU A 30 16.95 1.33 -5.21
C GLU A 30 18.24 0.53 -4.88
N SER A 31 19.42 1.03 -5.25
CA SER A 31 20.68 0.33 -4.96
C SER A 31 21.13 0.58 -3.51
N PHE A 32 21.15 -0.49 -2.71
CA PHE A 32 21.71 -0.47 -1.35
C PHE A 32 23.25 -0.45 -1.43
N SER A 33 23.83 0.70 -1.82
CA SER A 33 25.26 0.91 -1.68
C SER A 33 25.57 1.40 -0.27
N VAL A 34 26.63 0.88 0.34
CA VAL A 34 27.14 1.25 1.69
C VAL A 34 27.53 2.74 1.78
N SER A 35 27.56 3.44 0.65
CA SER A 35 27.59 4.90 0.56
C SER A 35 26.20 5.45 0.23
N SER A 36 25.18 5.07 1.01
CA SER A 36 23.90 5.74 1.09
C SER A 36 24.14 7.12 1.70
N SER A 37 24.63 8.06 0.90
CA SER A 37 24.80 9.42 1.39
C SER A 37 23.44 9.91 1.89
N GLU A 38 23.44 10.55 3.06
CA GLU A 38 22.30 11.26 3.64
C GLU A 38 21.67 12.28 2.65
N THR A 39 22.33 12.51 1.51
CA THR A 39 22.01 13.48 0.48
C THR A 39 21.49 12.90 -0.84
N CYS A 40 21.39 11.58 -1.03
CA CYS A 40 20.92 11.03 -2.31
C CYS A 40 19.37 11.09 -2.39
N PRO A 41 18.76 12.03 -3.13
CA PRO A 41 17.31 12.23 -3.15
C PRO A 41 16.57 11.07 -3.85
N SER A 42 17.32 10.26 -4.59
CA SER A 42 16.85 9.11 -5.34
C SER A 42 16.62 7.87 -4.48
N PHE A 43 17.06 7.84 -3.22
CA PHE A 43 16.94 6.64 -2.39
C PHE A 43 15.54 6.54 -1.75
N GLY A 44 14.84 5.42 -1.95
CA GLY A 44 13.46 5.21 -1.51
C GLY A 44 13.24 5.36 0.00
N LEU A 45 12.12 5.97 0.40
CA LEU A 45 11.81 6.22 1.81
C LEU A 45 11.63 4.93 2.62
N PHE A 46 11.19 3.84 1.99
CA PHE A 46 11.13 2.53 2.63
C PHE A 46 12.51 2.11 3.15
N LEU A 47 13.53 2.10 2.29
CA LEU A 47 14.88 1.71 2.67
C LEU A 47 15.48 2.66 3.73
N ARG A 48 15.24 3.97 3.61
CA ARG A 48 15.71 4.95 4.62
C ARG A 48 15.10 4.72 5.99
N LEU A 49 13.78 4.53 6.04
CA LEU A 49 13.10 4.32 7.31
C LEU A 49 13.47 2.96 7.92
N PHE A 50 13.66 1.95 7.08
CA PHE A 50 14.12 0.64 7.51
C PHE A 50 15.56 0.69 8.06
N GLU A 51 16.48 1.37 7.39
CA GLU A 51 17.85 1.62 7.89
C GLU A 51 17.82 2.38 9.21
N PHE A 52 16.98 3.41 9.32
CA PHE A 52 16.78 4.13 10.59
C PHE A 52 16.30 3.20 11.71
N THR A 53 15.36 2.30 11.44
CA THR A 53 14.89 1.29 12.41
C THR A 53 16.03 0.37 12.83
N LEU A 54 16.86 -0.11 11.90
CA LEU A 54 18.03 -0.96 12.19
C LEU A 54 19.06 -0.26 13.07
N VAL A 55 19.34 1.02 12.83
CA VAL A 55 20.27 1.81 13.67
C VAL A 55 19.75 1.93 15.12
N ARG A 56 18.42 1.92 15.29
CA ARG A 56 17.77 2.06 16.60
C ARG A 56 17.59 0.72 17.32
N ASP A 57 17.48 -0.38 16.58
CA ASP A 57 17.31 -1.72 17.11
C ASP A 57 18.52 -2.60 16.83
N THR A 58 19.41 -2.67 17.83
CA THR A 58 20.64 -3.46 17.75
C THR A 58 20.39 -4.96 17.58
N LEU A 59 19.26 -5.48 18.06
CA LEU A 59 18.91 -6.90 17.89
C LEU A 59 18.51 -7.19 16.45
N LEU A 60 17.74 -6.28 15.85
CA LEU A 60 17.37 -6.36 14.44
C LEU A 60 18.61 -6.24 13.53
N GLN A 61 19.52 -5.33 13.87
CA GLN A 61 20.77 -5.11 13.13
C GLN A 61 21.72 -6.31 13.20
N GLU A 62 21.93 -6.90 14.37
CA GLU A 62 22.75 -8.10 14.53
C GLU A 62 22.19 -9.27 13.72
N GLU A 63 20.86 -9.46 13.73
CA GLU A 63 20.22 -10.54 12.99
C GLU A 63 20.34 -10.32 11.47
N MET A 64 20.25 -9.07 10.99
CA MET A 64 20.42 -8.74 9.57
C MET A 64 21.85 -9.03 9.09
N ASN A 65 22.86 -8.79 9.93
CA ASN A 65 24.25 -9.12 9.61
C ASN A 65 24.53 -10.64 9.58
N THR A 66 23.74 -11.45 10.30
CA THR A 66 23.83 -12.92 10.27
C THR A 66 22.97 -13.58 9.19
N CYS A 67 21.95 -12.88 8.70
CA CYS A 67 21.16 -13.33 7.57
C CYS A 67 21.93 -13.03 6.27
N GLU A 68 22.19 -14.04 5.44
CA GLU A 68 22.62 -13.84 4.04
C GLU A 68 21.54 -13.18 3.16
N VAL A 69 20.50 -12.61 3.78
CA VAL A 69 19.21 -12.35 3.15
C VAL A 69 19.13 -10.89 2.71
N THR A 70 19.80 -10.63 1.59
CA THR A 70 19.55 -9.51 0.68
C THR A 70 18.15 -9.56 0.04
N THR A 71 17.29 -10.51 0.44
CA THR A 71 16.01 -10.79 -0.20
C THR A 71 14.88 -9.88 0.28
N TYR A 72 14.90 -9.36 1.51
CA TYR A 72 13.79 -8.57 2.08
C TYR A 72 13.80 -7.09 1.71
N GLU A 73 14.92 -6.61 1.18
CA GLU A 73 15.04 -5.27 0.58
C GLU A 73 14.50 -5.26 -0.85
N LEU A 74 14.24 -6.45 -1.42
CA LEU A 74 13.83 -6.58 -2.81
C LEU A 74 12.44 -5.95 -3.04
N PRO A 75 12.27 -5.25 -4.17
CA PRO A 75 10.98 -4.73 -4.62
C PRO A 75 9.84 -5.75 -4.57
N GLU A 76 10.14 -7.02 -4.82
CA GLU A 76 9.19 -8.14 -4.80
C GLU A 76 8.58 -8.36 -3.41
N ILE A 77 9.39 -8.32 -2.36
CA ILE A 77 8.92 -8.53 -0.98
C ILE A 77 8.11 -7.32 -0.51
N GLN A 78 8.53 -6.10 -0.86
CA GLN A 78 7.74 -4.89 -0.59
C GLN A 78 6.36 -4.98 -1.25
N ASN A 79 6.31 -5.44 -2.50
CA ASN A 79 5.05 -5.63 -3.23
C ASN A 79 4.17 -6.72 -2.60
N GLU A 80 4.74 -7.83 -2.15
CA GLU A 80 4.00 -8.89 -1.47
C GLU A 80 3.37 -8.39 -0.16
N VAL A 81 4.13 -7.63 0.65
CA VAL A 81 3.61 -7.03 1.88
C VAL A 81 2.48 -6.04 1.57
N LEU A 82 2.66 -5.19 0.56
CA LEU A 82 1.63 -4.26 0.10
C LEU A 82 0.36 -4.99 -0.36
N GLU A 83 0.50 -6.07 -1.12
CA GLU A 83 -0.62 -6.88 -1.61
C GLU A 83 -1.39 -7.54 -0.45
N ILE A 84 -0.68 -8.10 0.55
CA ILE A 84 -1.29 -8.67 1.75
C ILE A 84 -2.06 -7.61 2.53
N MET A 85 -1.46 -6.43 2.72
CA MET A 85 -2.11 -5.31 3.42
C MET A 85 -3.35 -4.81 2.66
N ALA A 86 -3.24 -4.61 1.34
CA ALA A 86 -4.34 -4.19 0.48
C ALA A 86 -5.48 -5.20 0.52
N THR A 87 -5.19 -6.49 0.40
CA THR A 87 -6.18 -7.57 0.48
C THR A 87 -6.90 -7.56 1.83
N THR A 88 -6.15 -7.43 2.93
CA THR A 88 -6.72 -7.36 4.29
C THR A 88 -7.66 -6.17 4.45
N VAL A 89 -7.31 -5.00 3.90
CA VAL A 89 -8.16 -3.81 3.91
C VAL A 89 -9.42 -4.03 3.08
N CYS A 90 -9.30 -4.57 1.87
CA CYS A 90 -10.43 -4.89 1.00
C CYS A 90 -11.40 -5.89 1.62
N GLU A 91 -10.89 -6.94 2.27
CA GLU A 91 -11.70 -7.92 3.00
C GLU A 91 -12.48 -7.26 4.15
N ASN A 92 -11.82 -6.39 4.93
CA ASN A 92 -12.47 -5.66 6.02
C ASN A 92 -13.58 -4.74 5.50
N ILE A 93 -13.33 -4.01 4.41
CA ILE A 93 -14.33 -3.16 3.75
C ILE A 93 -15.51 -4.02 3.26
N ALA A 94 -15.23 -5.16 2.61
CA ALA A 94 -16.27 -6.07 2.13
C ALA A 94 -17.12 -6.63 3.30
N ASP A 95 -16.49 -7.00 4.41
CA ASP A 95 -17.18 -7.49 5.60
C ASP A 95 -17.99 -6.40 6.31
N LYS A 96 -17.52 -5.16 6.33
CA LYS A 96 -18.31 -4.01 6.79
C LYS A 96 -19.52 -3.77 5.89
N CYS A 97 -19.31 -3.76 4.57
CA CYS A 97 -20.38 -3.57 3.59
C CYS A 97 -21.45 -4.67 3.70
N ARG A 98 -21.07 -5.94 3.89
CA ARG A 98 -22.01 -7.05 4.15
C ARG A 98 -22.84 -6.89 5.43
N ARG A 99 -22.29 -6.18 6.43
CA ARG A 99 -22.92 -5.89 7.72
C ARG A 99 -23.53 -4.48 7.78
N SER A 100 -23.67 -3.82 6.63
CA SER A 100 -24.23 -2.47 6.53
C SER A 100 -25.65 -2.39 7.10
N ASP A 101 -26.01 -1.20 7.59
CA ASP A 101 -27.31 -0.94 8.23
C ASP A 101 -28.46 -1.09 7.23
N ILE A 102 -28.17 -0.82 5.96
CA ILE A 102 -29.09 -0.92 4.83
C ILE A 102 -28.48 -1.84 3.77
N ARG A 103 -29.28 -2.65 3.09
CA ARG A 103 -28.81 -3.56 2.03
C ARG A 103 -28.51 -2.85 0.71
N PHE A 104 -28.09 -1.59 0.77
CA PHE A 104 -27.80 -0.77 -0.39
C PHE A 104 -26.39 -0.23 -0.29
N TYR A 105 -25.70 -0.26 -1.42
CA TYR A 105 -24.42 0.40 -1.60
C TYR A 105 -24.42 1.14 -2.94
N CYS A 106 -23.56 2.13 -3.06
CA CYS A 106 -23.34 2.90 -4.28
C CYS A 106 -21.91 2.66 -4.74
N ILE A 107 -21.73 2.37 -6.03
CA ILE A 107 -20.42 2.42 -6.68
C ILE A 107 -20.36 3.71 -7.48
N LYS A 108 -19.42 4.58 -7.10
CA LYS A 108 -19.08 5.79 -7.84
C LYS A 108 -17.89 5.47 -8.74
N VAL A 109 -18.00 5.84 -9.99
CA VAL A 109 -16.91 5.70 -10.97
C VAL A 109 -16.65 7.07 -11.53
N ASP A 110 -15.40 7.52 -11.46
CA ASP A 110 -14.94 8.77 -12.06
C ASP A 110 -13.80 8.48 -13.04
N GLY A 111 -13.79 9.22 -14.15
CA GLY A 111 -12.84 9.03 -15.25
C GLY A 111 -12.11 10.33 -15.53
N THR A 112 -10.78 10.30 -15.54
CA THR A 112 -9.95 11.45 -15.92
C THR A 112 -9.06 11.09 -17.10
N GLU A 113 -9.13 11.88 -18.17
CA GLU A 113 -8.28 11.70 -19.35
C GLU A 113 -6.84 12.13 -19.05
N GLY A 114 -5.90 11.20 -19.21
CA GLY A 114 -4.47 11.47 -19.10
C GLY A 114 -3.89 12.08 -20.37
N HIS A 115 -2.76 12.78 -20.25
CA HIS A 115 -2.06 13.40 -21.38
C HIS A 115 -1.53 12.39 -22.42
N SER A 116 -1.47 11.11 -22.06
CA SER A 116 -0.98 9.99 -22.87
C SER A 116 -2.07 9.30 -23.72
N GLY A 117 -3.32 9.76 -23.66
CA GLY A 117 -4.46 9.12 -24.34
C GLY A 117 -5.05 7.91 -23.61
N TYR A 118 -4.59 7.64 -22.37
CA TYR A 118 -5.18 6.66 -21.46
C TYR A 118 -6.10 7.38 -20.47
N GLU A 119 -7.21 6.76 -20.11
CA GLU A 119 -8.12 7.26 -19.08
C GLU A 119 -7.82 6.57 -17.75
N MET A 120 -7.69 7.36 -16.68
CA MET A 120 -7.64 6.85 -15.32
C MET A 120 -9.06 6.73 -14.77
N ILE A 121 -9.48 5.52 -14.47
CA ILE A 121 -10.79 5.21 -13.90
C ILE A 121 -10.64 4.95 -12.41
N VAL A 122 -11.29 5.77 -11.59
CA VAL A 122 -11.33 5.66 -10.14
C VAL A 122 -12.67 5.05 -9.73
N THR A 123 -12.63 3.99 -8.91
CA THR A 123 -13.83 3.35 -8.37
C THR A 123 -13.90 3.53 -6.87
N VAL A 124 -15.01 4.06 -6.36
CA VAL A 124 -15.28 4.28 -4.93
C VAL A 124 -16.56 3.56 -4.52
N LEU A 125 -16.50 2.79 -3.45
CA LEU A 125 -17.64 2.15 -2.81
C LEU A 125 -18.16 3.02 -1.67
N GLN A 126 -19.47 3.24 -1.63
CA GLN A 126 -20.16 3.97 -0.57
C GLN A 126 -21.28 3.12 0.03
N PHE A 127 -21.36 3.03 1.36
CA PHE A 127 -22.45 2.34 2.08
C PHE A 127 -22.70 2.98 3.45
N VAL A 128 -23.79 2.60 4.13
CA VAL A 128 -24.10 3.07 5.49
C VAL A 128 -23.73 2.00 6.52
N TYR A 129 -22.89 2.36 7.48
CA TYR A 129 -22.46 1.48 8.57
C TYR A 129 -22.44 2.27 9.89
N GLU A 130 -23.06 1.71 10.93
CA GLU A 130 -23.20 2.35 12.25
C GLU A 130 -23.79 3.78 12.19
N GLY A 131 -24.80 3.97 11.35
CA GLY A 131 -25.53 5.23 11.16
C GLY A 131 -24.76 6.30 10.38
N LYS A 132 -23.60 5.96 9.80
CA LYS A 132 -22.76 6.89 9.04
C LYS A 132 -22.53 6.39 7.62
N VAL A 133 -22.44 7.33 6.68
CA VAL A 133 -21.99 7.04 5.32
C VAL A 133 -20.48 6.83 5.36
N GLU A 134 -20.02 5.65 4.97
CA GLU A 134 -18.59 5.36 4.72
C GLU A 134 -18.32 5.37 3.21
N GLU A 135 -17.16 5.88 2.82
CA GLU A 135 -16.65 5.88 1.44
C GLU A 135 -15.26 5.26 1.41
N HIS A 136 -15.04 4.35 0.45
CA HIS A 136 -13.80 3.58 0.33
C HIS A 136 -13.34 3.52 -1.13
N LEU A 137 -12.09 3.91 -1.39
CA LEU A 137 -11.46 3.73 -2.69
C LEU A 137 -11.23 2.24 -2.94
N LEU A 138 -11.81 1.68 -4.00
CA LEU A 138 -11.63 0.28 -4.38
C LEU A 138 -10.45 0.08 -5.34
N GLY A 139 -10.18 1.08 -6.18
CA GLY A 139 -9.07 0.98 -7.13
C GLY A 139 -9.02 2.13 -8.12
N ILE A 140 -7.86 2.27 -8.73
CA ILE A 140 -7.58 3.16 -9.84
C ILE A 140 -7.04 2.27 -10.96
N VAL A 141 -7.64 2.34 -12.14
CA VAL A 141 -7.31 1.47 -13.27
C VAL A 141 -7.09 2.32 -14.50
N GLU A 142 -6.05 2.03 -15.26
CA GLU A 142 -5.82 2.64 -16.56
C GLU A 142 -6.63 1.88 -17.63
N SER A 143 -7.35 2.63 -18.47
CA SER A 143 -8.11 2.09 -19.60
C SER A 143 -7.64 2.70 -20.91
N GLU A 144 -7.41 1.85 -21.90
CA GLU A 144 -7.16 2.23 -23.29
C GLU A 144 -8.43 2.65 -24.04
N ASN A 145 -9.61 2.34 -23.48
CA ASN A 145 -10.88 2.44 -24.19
C ASN A 145 -11.89 3.30 -23.43
N MET A 146 -12.42 4.30 -24.13
CA MET A 146 -13.32 5.32 -23.61
C MET A 146 -14.75 4.77 -23.55
N GLN A 147 -15.10 4.14 -22.43
CA GLN A 147 -16.49 3.84 -22.07
C GLN A 147 -16.70 4.08 -20.58
N ALA A 148 -16.79 5.35 -20.19
CA ALA A 148 -17.33 5.73 -18.89
C ALA A 148 -18.81 5.28 -18.84
N VAL A 149 -19.07 4.19 -18.14
CA VAL A 149 -20.42 3.64 -17.99
C VAL A 149 -20.70 3.39 -16.51
N LEU A 150 -21.64 4.21 -16.00
CA LEU A 150 -22.68 3.88 -15.03
C LEU A 150 -22.29 3.93 -13.54
N CYS A 151 -22.81 4.94 -12.83
CA CYS A 151 -23.19 4.79 -11.43
C CYS A 151 -24.24 3.68 -11.33
N VAL A 152 -23.80 2.45 -11.06
CA VAL A 152 -24.72 1.34 -10.80
C VAL A 152 -25.17 1.45 -9.35
N TRP A 153 -26.45 1.77 -9.16
CA TRP A 153 -27.14 1.42 -7.92
C TRP A 153 -27.37 -0.09 -7.97
N VAL A 154 -26.53 -0.86 -7.28
CA VAL A 154 -26.82 -2.28 -7.10
C VAL A 154 -27.79 -2.36 -5.92
N THR A 155 -29.06 -2.61 -6.25
CA THR A 155 -30.17 -2.84 -5.30
C THR A 155 -30.25 -4.28 -4.83
#